data_AF-L0GWC4-F1
#
_entry.id   AF-L0GWC4-F1
#
_cell.length_a   1.000
_cell.length_b   1.000
_cell.length_c   1.000
_cell.angle_alpha   90.00
_cell.angle_beta   90.00
_cell.angle_gamma   90.00
#
_symmetry.space_group_name_H-M   'P 1'
#
loop_
_entity.id
_entity.type
_entity.pdbx_description
1 polymer ?
#
loop_
_entity_poly.entity_id
_entity_poly.type
_entity_poly.pdbx_seq_one_letter_code
_entity_poly.pdbx_strand_id
1 'polypeptide(L)'
;MARALESILNPSRHSPLDGGQLPVAVALMAIGIGASAQTPAPDPAAASPAQAAATAAQAPAAGAAEVAIERISLAPDHVRPGDTIEITMQYRVTPPPGTAEVAVTESWSLRDGNREVASCHPASEERAPSDWVTRATLHVPRDAIPGPYAILHRVATASSRDQRSTDFVIEPRIVPPEVSDWLAQGRAALAAKRLLTPEDDAAVTYTRRVLDVDPGNPEALTLIAEVIDTYLGWADAQIGRYSLANARSNLSKAQSLDAHASLDQRERYQALQRQLRARQSQATANQRQTTRTASGKEEGKGFFGAMKRQLKSADCTIQGLIDPGYCK
;
A
#
# COMPACT_ATOMS: atom_id res chain seq x y z
N MET A 1 1.63 5.18 -54.29
CA MET A 1 1.90 3.83 -53.76
C MET A 1 1.53 3.86 -52.27
N ALA A 2 0.43 3.20 -51.88
CA ALA A 2 0.44 1.94 -51.10
C ALA A 2 0.94 2.16 -49.64
N ARG A 3 0.14 2.11 -48.55
CA ARG A 3 -1.10 1.37 -48.17
C ARG A 3 -0.84 -0.12 -47.84
N ALA A 4 -1.54 -0.66 -46.82
CA ALA A 4 -1.30 -1.92 -46.05
C ALA A 4 -0.34 -1.73 -44.85
N LEU A 5 -0.43 -2.38 -43.68
CA LEU A 5 -1.46 -3.15 -42.91
C LEU A 5 -1.09 -2.96 -41.39
N GLU A 6 -1.90 -3.05 -40.32
CA GLU A 6 -3.30 -3.45 -40.06
C GLU A 6 -3.51 -4.92 -39.57
N SER A 7 -4.19 -5.06 -38.40
CA SER A 7 -4.64 -6.30 -37.72
C SER A 7 -3.65 -7.10 -36.85
N ILE A 8 -4.21 -8.07 -36.09
CA ILE A 8 -3.60 -9.01 -35.11
C ILE A 8 -3.20 -8.33 -33.77
N LEU A 9 -3.66 -8.76 -32.57
CA LEU A 9 -4.71 -9.73 -32.17
C LEU A 9 -5.27 -9.38 -30.76
N ASN A 10 -6.22 -10.18 -30.23
CA ASN A 10 -6.73 -10.10 -28.85
C ASN A 10 -7.21 -11.49 -28.35
N PRO A 11 -6.55 -12.07 -27.34
CA PRO A 11 -7.15 -13.06 -26.42
C PRO A 11 -6.91 -12.67 -24.93
N SER A 12 -7.73 -13.04 -23.93
CA SER A 12 -8.83 -14.02 -23.89
C SER A 12 -10.00 -13.50 -23.04
N ARG A 13 -11.22 -13.96 -23.33
CA ARG A 13 -12.33 -13.97 -22.37
C ARG A 13 -12.48 -15.38 -21.80
N HIS A 14 -12.57 -15.52 -20.48
CA HIS A 14 -13.12 -16.71 -19.84
C HIS A 14 -14.46 -16.38 -19.17
N SER A 15 -15.48 -17.18 -19.49
CA SER A 15 -16.81 -17.13 -18.87
C SER A 15 -16.82 -17.96 -17.58
N PRO A 16 -17.74 -17.70 -16.63
CA PRO A 16 -17.78 -18.40 -15.36
C PRO A 16 -18.26 -19.86 -15.45
N LEU A 17 -17.64 -20.68 -14.61
CA LEU A 17 -18.10 -21.99 -14.11
C LEU A 17 -18.38 -21.82 -12.61
N ASP A 18 -19.21 -22.61 -11.93
CA ASP A 18 -20.36 -23.44 -12.33
C ASP A 18 -21.29 -23.61 -11.10
N GLY A 19 -22.56 -23.95 -11.28
CA GLY A 19 -23.63 -23.89 -10.28
C GLY A 19 -23.67 -25.04 -9.26
N GLY A 20 -22.62 -25.23 -8.46
CA GLY A 20 -22.55 -26.30 -7.45
C GLY A 20 -23.38 -26.04 -6.17
N GLN A 21 -24.68 -26.32 -6.17
CA GLN A 21 -25.49 -26.37 -4.95
C GLN A 21 -25.17 -27.61 -4.11
N LEU A 22 -24.88 -27.43 -2.81
CA LEU A 22 -24.79 -28.51 -1.82
C LEU A 22 -25.92 -28.37 -0.77
N PRO A 23 -26.55 -29.48 -0.34
CA PRO A 23 -27.64 -29.43 0.62
C PRO A 23 -27.14 -29.18 2.06
N VAL A 24 -27.70 -28.18 2.73
CA VAL A 24 -27.42 -27.91 4.15
C VAL A 24 -28.20 -28.88 5.03
N ALA A 25 -27.49 -29.82 5.65
CA ALA A 25 -28.05 -30.73 6.64
C ALA A 25 -28.15 -30.03 8.02
N VAL A 26 -29.36 -29.61 8.41
CA VAL A 26 -29.61 -28.98 9.71
C VAL A 26 -29.75 -30.05 10.80
N ALA A 27 -28.69 -30.24 11.59
CA ALA A 27 -28.74 -31.11 12.77
C ALA A 27 -29.11 -30.29 14.03
N LEU A 28 -30.32 -30.48 14.56
CA LEU A 28 -30.68 -29.96 15.88
C LEU A 28 -30.00 -30.79 16.98
N MET A 29 -29.00 -30.21 17.64
CA MET A 29 -28.47 -30.69 18.92
C MET A 29 -29.08 -29.85 20.05
N ALA A 30 -30.01 -30.42 20.81
CA ALA A 30 -30.46 -29.82 22.07
C ALA A 30 -29.44 -30.12 23.16
N ILE A 31 -28.89 -29.08 23.80
CA ILE A 31 -27.95 -29.22 24.93
C ILE A 31 -28.62 -28.68 26.20
N GLY A 32 -28.57 -29.49 27.26
CA GLY A 32 -29.28 -29.22 28.52
C GLY A 32 -28.62 -28.12 29.37
N ILE A 33 -29.43 -27.49 30.22
CA ILE A 33 -28.99 -26.47 31.17
C ILE A 33 -28.27 -27.15 32.34
N GLY A 34 -26.94 -27.09 32.35
CA GLY A 34 -26.08 -27.57 33.44
C GLY A 34 -25.81 -26.48 34.48
N ALA A 35 -25.73 -26.84 35.77
CA ALA A 35 -25.58 -25.90 36.86
C ALA A 35 -24.18 -25.25 36.93
N SER A 36 -24.13 -23.94 37.15
CA SER A 36 -22.89 -23.18 37.32
C SER A 36 -22.32 -23.34 38.74
N ALA A 37 -21.35 -24.24 38.91
CA ALA A 37 -20.50 -24.26 40.10
C ALA A 37 -19.42 -23.17 40.00
N GLN A 38 -19.23 -22.40 41.07
CA GLN A 38 -18.35 -21.23 41.07
C GLN A 38 -16.98 -21.60 41.64
N THR A 39 -15.98 -21.81 40.77
CA THR A 39 -14.60 -22.11 41.18
C THR A 39 -13.85 -20.86 41.64
N PRO A 40 -12.97 -20.96 42.67
CA PRO A 40 -12.13 -19.85 43.11
C PRO A 40 -11.06 -19.48 42.07
N ALA A 41 -10.51 -18.27 42.19
CA ALA A 41 -9.43 -17.79 41.32
C ALA A 41 -8.11 -18.54 41.57
N PRO A 42 -7.27 -18.76 40.54
CA PRO A 42 -5.97 -19.41 40.69
C PRO A 42 -4.88 -18.45 41.20
N ASP A 43 -3.96 -18.96 42.02
CA ASP A 43 -2.78 -18.22 42.48
C ASP A 43 -1.74 -17.99 41.35
N PRO A 44 -1.11 -16.81 41.25
CA PRO A 44 -0.17 -16.47 40.18
C PRO A 44 1.26 -17.00 40.47
N ALA A 45 1.44 -18.30 40.67
CA ALA A 45 2.74 -18.86 41.11
C ALA A 45 3.05 -20.32 40.68
N ALA A 46 2.83 -20.70 39.42
CA ALA A 46 3.37 -21.96 38.87
C ALA A 46 3.64 -21.89 37.35
N ALA A 47 4.91 -22.00 36.95
CA ALA A 47 5.26 -22.24 35.55
C ALA A 47 4.86 -23.67 35.15
N SER A 48 4.15 -23.83 34.04
CA SER A 48 3.55 -25.12 33.67
C SER A 48 4.59 -26.12 33.15
N PRO A 49 4.67 -27.36 33.69
CA PRO A 49 5.73 -28.32 33.36
C PRO A 49 5.68 -28.87 31.92
N ALA A 50 4.69 -28.48 31.12
CA ALA A 50 4.57 -28.87 29.71
C ALA A 50 5.74 -28.39 28.82
N GLN A 51 6.45 -27.32 29.21
CA GLN A 51 7.58 -26.76 28.44
C GLN A 51 8.82 -27.67 28.41
N ALA A 52 8.88 -28.74 29.20
CA ALA A 52 10.06 -29.60 29.34
C ALA A 52 10.26 -30.65 28.21
N ALA A 53 9.25 -30.89 27.36
CA ALA A 53 9.18 -32.13 26.57
C ALA A 53 9.59 -32.05 25.08
N ALA A 54 10.03 -30.88 24.58
CA ALA A 54 10.14 -30.62 23.13
C ALA A 54 11.54 -30.26 22.59
N THR A 55 12.62 -30.39 23.39
CA THR A 55 14.00 -30.19 22.92
C THR A 55 14.88 -31.41 23.22
N ALA A 56 14.89 -32.37 22.29
CA ALA A 56 15.97 -33.35 22.21
C ALA A 56 17.22 -32.64 21.67
N ALA A 57 18.02 -32.06 22.57
CA ALA A 57 19.29 -31.44 22.22
C ALA A 57 20.21 -32.50 21.58
N GLN A 58 20.56 -32.30 20.31
CA GLN A 58 21.36 -33.26 19.56
C GLN A 58 22.82 -33.06 19.97
N ALA A 59 23.31 -33.96 20.84
CA ALA A 59 24.61 -33.83 21.49
C ALA A 59 25.74 -33.53 20.47
N PRO A 60 26.53 -32.46 20.67
CA PRO A 60 27.55 -32.06 19.72
C PRO A 60 28.65 -33.10 19.58
N ALA A 61 29.23 -33.21 18.39
CA ALA A 61 30.44 -34.01 18.19
C ALA A 61 31.60 -33.45 19.04
N ALA A 62 32.44 -34.32 19.61
CA ALA A 62 33.54 -33.88 20.45
C ALA A 62 34.52 -32.97 19.67
N GLY A 63 34.69 -31.74 20.15
CA GLY A 63 35.49 -30.70 19.48
C GLY A 63 34.72 -29.81 18.49
N ALA A 64 33.39 -29.95 18.38
CA ALA A 64 32.52 -29.04 17.64
C ALA A 64 32.36 -27.66 18.32
N ALA A 65 31.80 -26.70 17.58
CA ALA A 65 31.37 -25.41 18.13
C ALA A 65 29.99 -25.53 18.77
N GLU A 66 29.90 -25.36 20.08
CA GLU A 66 28.66 -25.49 20.87
C GLU A 66 27.98 -24.13 21.10
N VAL A 67 26.64 -24.15 21.07
CA VAL A 67 25.77 -23.01 21.43
C VAL A 67 24.65 -23.49 22.34
N ALA A 68 24.34 -22.71 23.37
CA ALA A 68 23.29 -23.02 24.35
C ALA A 68 22.49 -21.77 24.72
N ILE A 69 21.16 -21.86 24.70
CA ILE A 69 20.27 -20.76 25.08
C ILE A 69 20.05 -20.81 26.60
N GLU A 70 20.49 -19.76 27.29
CA GLU A 70 20.51 -19.66 28.76
C GLU A 70 19.28 -18.94 29.33
N ARG A 71 18.79 -17.90 28.63
CA ARG A 71 17.59 -17.16 29.01
C ARG A 71 16.88 -16.57 27.80
N ILE A 72 15.55 -16.56 27.84
CA ILE A 72 14.68 -15.79 26.95
C ILE A 72 13.76 -14.92 27.81
N SER A 73 13.40 -13.75 27.30
CA SER A 73 12.29 -12.94 27.79
C SER A 73 11.56 -12.28 26.63
N LEU A 74 10.23 -12.32 26.67
CA LEU A 74 9.34 -11.59 25.76
C LEU A 74 8.79 -10.36 26.47
N ALA A 75 8.56 -9.27 25.73
CA ALA A 75 7.87 -8.09 26.24
C ALA A 75 7.00 -7.43 25.14
N PRO A 76 5.70 -7.24 25.35
CA PRO A 76 4.87 -7.87 26.40
C PRO A 76 4.58 -9.35 26.09
N ASP A 77 4.03 -10.06 27.08
CA ASP A 77 3.51 -11.44 26.99
C ASP A 77 2.01 -11.51 26.61
N HIS A 78 1.31 -10.38 26.70
CA HIS A 78 -0.03 -10.14 26.16
C HIS A 78 0.03 -9.12 25.02
N VAL A 79 -0.48 -9.47 23.85
CA VAL A 79 -0.49 -8.63 22.62
C VAL A 79 -1.78 -8.80 21.83
N ARG A 80 -2.05 -7.91 20.87
CA ARG A 80 -3.18 -8.00 19.93
C ARG A 80 -2.71 -8.20 18.49
N PRO A 81 -3.59 -8.65 17.58
CA PRO A 81 -3.26 -8.74 16.15
C PRO A 81 -2.81 -7.39 15.58
N GLY A 82 -1.59 -7.35 15.04
CA GLY A 82 -0.92 -6.12 14.57
C GLY A 82 0.02 -5.44 15.57
N ASP A 83 0.12 -5.91 16.81
CA ASP A 83 1.08 -5.40 17.80
C ASP A 83 2.50 -5.95 17.54
N THR A 84 3.44 -5.64 18.42
CA THR A 84 4.87 -5.97 18.28
C THR A 84 5.44 -6.47 19.60
N ILE A 85 6.23 -7.55 19.54
CA ILE A 85 6.90 -8.18 20.68
C ILE A 85 8.40 -7.87 20.58
N GLU A 86 8.99 -7.34 21.66
CA GLU A 86 10.44 -7.33 21.85
C GLU A 86 10.87 -8.69 22.43
N ILE A 87 11.81 -9.33 21.73
CA ILE A 87 12.44 -10.59 22.15
C ILE A 87 13.85 -10.25 22.62
N THR A 88 14.18 -10.56 23.87
CA THR A 88 15.59 -10.63 24.33
C THR A 88 15.98 -12.09 24.55
N MET A 89 17.11 -12.50 23.96
CA MET A 89 17.66 -13.85 24.10
C MET A 89 19.12 -13.79 24.54
N GLN A 90 19.45 -14.53 25.59
CA GLN A 90 20.80 -14.69 26.14
C GLN A 90 21.28 -16.12 25.86
N TYR A 91 22.47 -16.26 25.26
CA TYR A 91 23.02 -17.55 24.87
C TYR A 91 24.55 -17.56 24.99
N ARG A 92 25.16 -18.73 25.18
CA ARG A 92 26.63 -18.91 25.19
C ARG A 92 27.13 -19.45 23.85
N VAL A 93 28.34 -19.03 23.47
CA VAL A 93 29.12 -19.61 22.36
C VAL A 93 30.40 -20.23 22.90
N THR A 94 30.61 -21.51 22.64
CA THR A 94 31.83 -22.26 23.00
C THR A 94 32.48 -22.79 21.71
N PRO A 95 33.50 -22.11 21.16
CA PRO A 95 34.15 -22.50 19.92
C PRO A 95 35.14 -23.67 20.14
N PRO A 96 35.58 -24.34 19.06
CA PRO A 96 36.63 -25.35 19.13
C PRO A 96 37.95 -24.78 19.67
N PRO A 97 38.81 -25.60 20.32
CA PRO A 97 40.13 -25.16 20.75
C PRO A 97 40.98 -24.62 19.59
N GLY A 98 41.42 -23.37 19.71
CA GLY A 98 42.19 -22.66 18.67
C GLY A 98 41.35 -21.84 17.68
N THR A 99 40.02 -21.89 17.76
CA THR A 99 39.11 -21.04 16.98
C THR A 99 38.78 -19.77 17.77
N ALA A 100 39.00 -18.59 17.17
CA ALA A 100 38.76 -17.30 17.82
C ALA A 100 37.29 -16.84 17.74
N GLU A 101 36.62 -17.08 16.62
CA GLU A 101 35.23 -16.69 16.35
C GLU A 101 34.53 -17.80 15.56
N VAL A 102 33.21 -17.90 15.70
CA VAL A 102 32.37 -18.87 14.98
C VAL A 102 31.11 -18.19 14.45
N ALA A 103 30.77 -18.46 13.19
CA ALA A 103 29.51 -18.09 12.58
C ALA A 103 28.33 -18.69 13.36
N VAL A 104 27.55 -17.82 14.00
CA VAL A 104 26.29 -18.14 14.65
C VAL A 104 25.16 -17.60 13.79
N THR A 105 24.08 -18.39 13.66
CA THR A 105 22.83 -17.98 13.03
C THR A 105 21.71 -17.98 14.08
N GLU A 106 21.14 -16.82 14.38
CA GLU A 106 19.95 -16.68 15.22
C GLU A 106 18.67 -16.60 14.38
N SER A 107 17.59 -17.22 14.86
CA SER A 107 16.28 -17.20 14.18
C SER A 107 15.12 -17.32 15.16
N TRP A 108 13.99 -16.71 14.79
CA TRP A 108 12.76 -16.64 15.59
C TRP A 108 11.55 -16.90 14.69
N SER A 109 10.65 -17.78 15.14
CA SER A 109 9.48 -18.24 14.39
C SER A 109 8.23 -18.20 15.28
N LEU A 110 7.21 -17.47 14.85
CA LEU A 110 5.89 -17.40 15.48
C LEU A 110 5.07 -18.62 15.09
N ARG A 111 4.53 -19.35 16.06
CA ARG A 111 3.78 -20.58 15.85
C ARG A 111 2.40 -20.58 16.53
N ASP A 112 1.42 -20.98 15.74
CA ASP A 112 0.06 -21.37 16.12
C ASP A 112 0.07 -22.91 16.29
N GLY A 113 0.36 -23.34 17.52
CA GLY A 113 0.66 -24.75 17.83
C GLY A 113 1.81 -25.29 16.97
N ASN A 114 1.48 -26.11 15.97
CA ASN A 114 2.47 -26.65 15.02
C ASN A 114 2.66 -25.82 13.75
N ARG A 115 1.76 -24.88 13.44
CA ARG A 115 1.80 -24.06 12.22
C ARG A 115 2.70 -22.85 12.42
N GLU A 116 3.71 -22.67 11.57
CA GLU A 116 4.44 -21.40 11.47
C GLU A 116 3.56 -20.32 10.81
N VAL A 117 3.55 -19.12 11.38
CA VAL A 117 2.65 -18.02 10.98
C VAL A 117 3.42 -16.77 10.56
N ALA A 118 4.56 -16.51 11.20
CA ALA A 118 5.50 -15.45 10.82
C ALA A 118 6.92 -15.84 11.27
N SER A 119 7.94 -15.27 10.64
CA SER A 119 9.33 -15.45 11.05
C SER A 119 10.13 -14.15 10.91
N CYS A 120 11.08 -13.96 11.82
CA CYS A 120 12.12 -12.96 11.62
C CYS A 120 13.12 -13.47 10.58
N HIS A 121 13.70 -12.58 9.77
CA HIS A 121 14.84 -12.94 8.93
C HIS A 121 15.98 -13.44 9.83
N PRO A 122 16.67 -14.54 9.48
CA PRO A 122 17.77 -15.04 10.30
C PRO A 122 18.91 -14.03 10.30
N ALA A 123 19.40 -13.68 11.48
CA ALA A 123 20.67 -13.00 11.63
C ALA A 123 21.79 -14.03 11.49
N SER A 124 22.95 -13.62 10.97
CA SER A 124 24.14 -14.47 10.98
C SER A 124 25.38 -13.60 11.18
N GLU A 125 26.07 -13.80 12.29
CA GLU A 125 27.18 -12.98 12.75
C GLU A 125 28.30 -13.88 13.29
N GLU A 126 29.55 -13.45 13.12
CA GLU A 126 30.70 -14.11 13.77
C GLU A 126 30.69 -13.78 15.27
N ARG A 127 30.85 -14.81 16.12
CA ARG A 127 30.80 -14.69 17.58
C ARG A 127 32.07 -15.24 18.23
N ALA A 128 32.75 -14.37 18.98
CA ALA A 128 33.82 -14.76 19.91
C ALA A 128 33.27 -15.58 21.11
N PRO A 129 34.12 -16.37 21.81
CA PRO A 129 33.74 -17.09 23.03
C PRO A 129 33.26 -16.14 24.14
N SER A 130 31.96 -16.13 24.39
CA SER A 130 31.31 -15.31 25.44
C SER A 130 29.89 -15.80 25.70
N ASP A 131 29.29 -15.33 26.78
CA ASP A 131 27.84 -15.14 26.84
C ASP A 131 27.47 -13.92 25.96
N TRP A 132 26.40 -14.05 25.18
CA TRP A 132 25.89 -13.04 24.24
C TRP A 132 24.44 -12.70 24.55
N VAL A 133 24.04 -11.46 24.21
CA VAL A 133 22.66 -10.99 24.30
C VAL A 133 22.26 -10.40 22.95
N THR A 134 21.21 -10.95 22.37
CA THR A 134 20.61 -10.47 21.12
C THR A 134 19.18 -9.99 21.35
N ARG A 135 18.73 -9.03 20.54
CA ARG A 135 17.37 -8.49 20.56
C ARG A 135 16.75 -8.59 19.17
N ALA A 136 15.51 -9.04 19.12
CA ALA A 136 14.72 -9.11 17.89
C ALA A 136 13.34 -8.51 18.10
N THR A 137 12.78 -7.96 17.03
CA THR A 137 11.45 -7.34 17.01
C THR A 137 10.55 -8.16 16.11
N LEU A 138 9.48 -8.73 16.68
CA LEU A 138 8.54 -9.61 15.97
C LEU A 138 7.17 -8.95 15.90
N HIS A 139 6.67 -8.74 14.68
CA HIS A 139 5.32 -8.21 14.46
C HIS A 139 4.28 -9.33 14.47
N VAL A 140 3.19 -9.13 15.21
CA VAL A 140 2.05 -10.05 15.25
C VAL A 140 1.20 -9.82 14.00
N PRO A 141 0.86 -10.86 13.20
CA PRO A 141 -0.03 -10.71 12.04
C PRO A 141 -1.37 -10.07 12.43
N ARG A 142 -1.92 -9.20 11.56
CA ARG A 142 -3.20 -8.49 11.80
C ARG A 142 -4.42 -9.41 11.74
N ASP A 143 -4.26 -10.55 11.09
CA ASP A 143 -5.20 -11.66 10.93
C ASP A 143 -4.94 -12.81 11.92
N ALA A 144 -4.02 -12.64 12.88
CA ALA A 144 -3.79 -13.63 13.93
C ALA A 144 -5.07 -13.89 14.73
N ILE A 145 -5.36 -15.17 14.96
CA ILE A 145 -6.54 -15.61 15.71
C ILE A 145 -6.25 -15.41 17.20
N PRO A 146 -7.20 -14.91 18.02
CA PRO A 146 -6.99 -14.80 19.46
C PRO A 146 -6.79 -16.16 20.12
N GLY A 147 -5.76 -16.31 20.97
CA GLY A 147 -5.40 -17.58 21.60
C GLY A 147 -3.96 -17.63 22.11
N PRO A 148 -3.52 -18.79 22.63
CA PRO A 148 -2.13 -19.02 23.02
C PRO A 148 -1.24 -19.26 21.79
N TYR A 149 -0.10 -18.58 21.74
CA TYR A 149 0.90 -18.70 20.68
C TYR A 149 2.28 -18.99 21.29
N ALA A 150 3.18 -19.55 20.48
CA ALA A 150 4.54 -19.85 20.88
C ALA A 150 5.54 -19.18 19.94
N ILE A 151 6.64 -18.65 20.48
CA ILE A 151 7.82 -18.27 19.69
C ILE A 151 8.84 -19.40 19.82
N LEU A 152 9.25 -19.97 18.69
CA LEU A 152 10.38 -20.88 18.60
C LEU A 152 11.66 -20.06 18.38
N HIS A 153 12.49 -20.01 19.40
CA HIS A 153 13.81 -19.40 19.40
C HIS A 153 14.85 -20.45 18.99
N ARG A 154 15.79 -20.11 18.12
CA ARG A 154 16.86 -21.02 17.69
C ARG A 154 18.18 -20.28 17.51
N VAL A 155 19.24 -20.89 18.04
CA VAL A 155 20.64 -20.50 17.83
C VAL A 155 21.36 -21.72 17.25
N ALA A 156 22.12 -21.53 16.18
CA ALA A 156 22.87 -22.61 15.53
C ALA A 156 24.26 -22.15 15.08
N THR A 157 25.21 -23.09 15.06
CA THR A 157 26.48 -23.00 14.32
C THR A 157 26.44 -24.00 13.16
N ALA A 158 27.55 -24.13 12.43
CA ALA A 158 27.74 -25.23 11.49
C ALA A 158 27.74 -26.64 12.13
N SER A 159 27.80 -26.76 13.46
CA SER A 159 28.03 -28.04 14.16
C SER A 159 27.25 -28.28 15.47
N SER A 160 26.51 -27.29 15.96
CA SER A 160 25.58 -27.42 17.10
C SER A 160 24.33 -26.54 16.91
N ARG A 161 23.26 -26.84 17.66
CA ARG A 161 21.99 -26.11 17.66
C ARG A 161 21.27 -26.30 18.99
N ASP A 162 20.87 -25.20 19.62
CA ASP A 162 19.83 -25.20 20.66
C ASP A 162 18.56 -24.52 20.13
N GLN A 163 17.41 -24.92 20.67
CA GLN A 163 16.12 -24.31 20.39
C GLN A 163 15.20 -24.38 21.61
N ARG A 164 14.44 -23.31 21.84
CA ARG A 164 13.53 -23.16 22.98
C ARG A 164 12.19 -22.59 22.51
N SER A 165 11.13 -22.94 23.21
CA SER A 165 9.80 -22.34 23.01
C SER A 165 9.53 -21.35 24.14
N THR A 166 8.85 -20.25 23.84
CA THR A 166 8.29 -19.36 24.87
C THR A 166 6.89 -18.97 24.46
N ASP A 167 5.94 -19.21 25.37
CA ASP A 167 4.51 -19.05 25.11
C ASP A 167 4.04 -17.65 25.50
N PHE A 168 3.04 -17.12 24.79
CA PHE A 168 2.43 -15.81 25.01
C PHE A 168 0.96 -15.81 24.53
N VAL A 169 0.19 -14.77 24.83
CA VAL A 169 -1.24 -14.69 24.48
C VAL A 169 -1.53 -13.59 23.47
N ILE A 170 -2.22 -13.96 22.38
CA ILE A 170 -2.87 -13.01 21.48
C ILE A 170 -4.30 -12.76 22.00
N GLU A 171 -4.53 -11.57 22.53
CA GLU A 171 -5.83 -11.10 23.01
C GLU A 171 -6.80 -10.86 21.84
N PRO A 172 -8.13 -11.01 22.08
CA PRO A 172 -9.13 -10.58 21.11
C PRO A 172 -9.03 -9.08 20.86
N ARG A 173 -8.98 -8.71 19.57
CA ARG A 173 -8.97 -7.33 19.15
C ARG A 173 -10.35 -6.70 19.41
N ILE A 174 -10.48 -6.00 20.54
CA ILE A 174 -11.71 -5.29 20.92
C ILE A 174 -11.91 -4.09 19.99
N VAL A 175 -12.54 -4.32 18.85
CA VAL A 175 -13.01 -3.28 17.93
C VAL A 175 -14.33 -2.73 18.48
N PRO A 176 -14.47 -1.41 18.73
CA PRO A 176 -15.72 -0.82 19.18
C PRO A 176 -16.86 -1.06 18.18
N PRO A 177 -18.11 -1.31 18.61
CA PRO A 177 -19.22 -1.62 17.70
C PRO A 177 -19.48 -0.51 16.66
N GLU A 178 -19.26 0.75 17.05
CA GLU A 178 -19.38 1.94 16.20
C GLU A 178 -18.52 1.88 14.92
N VAL A 179 -17.39 1.16 14.95
CA VAL A 179 -16.53 0.96 13.77
C VAL A 179 -17.27 0.20 12.68
N SER A 180 -18.09 -0.80 13.03
CA SER A 180 -18.91 -1.55 12.07
C SER A 180 -19.96 -0.64 11.41
N ASP A 181 -20.61 0.21 12.21
CA ASP A 181 -21.58 1.18 11.72
C ASP A 181 -20.94 2.23 10.79
N TRP A 182 -19.73 2.71 11.11
CA TRP A 182 -18.99 3.63 10.23
C TRP A 182 -18.52 2.95 8.95
N LEU A 183 -18.07 1.70 8.99
CA LEU A 183 -17.72 0.94 7.77
C LEU A 183 -18.93 0.73 6.85
N ALA A 184 -20.11 0.44 7.42
CA ALA A 184 -21.36 0.36 6.68
C ALA A 184 -21.78 1.71 6.08
N GLN A 185 -21.68 2.80 6.84
CA GLN A 185 -21.96 4.17 6.37
C GLN A 185 -20.96 4.61 5.29
N GLY A 186 -19.68 4.27 5.41
CA GLY A 186 -18.64 4.50 4.42
C GLY A 186 -18.93 3.82 3.08
N ARG A 187 -19.35 2.54 3.10
CA ARG A 187 -19.85 1.81 1.92
C ARG A 187 -21.06 2.49 1.28
N ALA A 188 -22.06 2.87 2.08
CA ALA A 188 -23.26 3.53 1.58
C ALA A 188 -22.95 4.88 0.92
N ALA A 189 -22.07 5.68 1.53
CA ALA A 189 -21.58 6.95 0.99
C ALA A 189 -20.80 6.77 -0.32
N LEU A 190 -19.93 5.75 -0.39
CA LEU A 190 -19.15 5.40 -1.58
C LEU A 190 -20.06 4.98 -2.74
N ALA A 191 -21.03 4.10 -2.50
CA ALA A 191 -22.04 3.70 -3.48
C ALA A 191 -22.89 4.89 -3.97
N ALA A 192 -23.23 5.81 -3.06
CA ALA A 192 -23.90 7.08 -3.37
C ALA A 192 -22.99 8.14 -4.03
N LYS A 193 -21.70 7.84 -4.24
CA LYS A 193 -20.65 8.75 -4.79
C LYS A 193 -20.41 10.00 -3.94
N ARG A 194 -20.79 9.97 -2.67
CA ARG A 194 -20.47 10.99 -1.64
C ARG A 194 -19.05 10.74 -1.12
N LEU A 195 -18.05 11.01 -1.97
CA LEU A 195 -16.66 10.60 -1.72
C LEU A 195 -15.93 11.50 -0.70
N LEU A 196 -16.01 12.83 -0.92
CA LEU A 196 -15.41 13.89 -0.10
C LEU A 196 -16.40 15.03 0.22
N THR A 197 -17.64 14.92 -0.24
CA THR A 197 -18.67 15.96 -0.16
C THR A 197 -20.05 15.31 -0.04
N PRO A 198 -20.94 15.74 0.88
CA PRO A 198 -20.73 16.75 1.93
C PRO A 198 -19.65 16.33 2.95
N GLU A 199 -19.15 17.27 3.75
CA GLU A 199 -17.98 17.04 4.61
C GLU A 199 -18.28 16.08 5.78
N ASP A 200 -19.46 16.20 6.41
CA ASP A 200 -19.86 15.35 7.55
C ASP A 200 -20.36 13.95 7.15
N ASP A 201 -20.87 13.80 5.92
CA ASP A 201 -21.49 12.59 5.38
C ASP A 201 -20.85 12.24 4.02
N ALA A 202 -19.60 11.79 4.10
CA ALA A 202 -18.82 11.28 2.98
C ALA A 202 -18.05 10.01 3.35
N ALA A 203 -17.74 9.19 2.35
CA ALA A 203 -17.05 7.92 2.51
C ALA A 203 -15.71 8.07 3.26
N VAL A 204 -14.91 9.08 2.90
CA VAL A 204 -13.65 9.40 3.57
C VAL A 204 -13.85 9.84 5.03
N THR A 205 -14.96 10.51 5.36
CA THR A 205 -15.25 10.98 6.73
C THR A 205 -15.50 9.80 7.68
N TYR A 206 -16.30 8.83 7.25
CA TYR A 206 -16.48 7.58 8.01
C TYR A 206 -15.21 6.74 8.06
N THR A 207 -14.51 6.63 6.93
CA THR A 207 -13.26 5.85 6.83
C THR A 207 -12.17 6.43 7.73
N ARG A 208 -12.08 7.76 7.88
CA ARG A 208 -11.18 8.42 8.84
C ARG A 208 -11.51 8.05 10.28
N ARG A 209 -12.77 8.16 10.72
CA ARG A 209 -13.17 7.76 12.09
C ARG A 209 -12.78 6.33 12.42
N VAL A 210 -12.90 5.41 11.45
CA VAL A 210 -12.43 4.03 11.60
C VAL A 210 -10.91 3.99 11.74
N LEU A 211 -10.15 4.71 10.91
CA LEU A 211 -8.68 4.76 10.97
C LEU A 211 -8.14 5.52 12.20
N ASP A 212 -8.93 6.42 12.81
CA ASP A 212 -8.58 7.12 14.06
C ASP A 212 -8.65 6.15 15.26
N VAL A 213 -9.57 5.19 15.24
CA VAL A 213 -9.72 4.12 16.26
C VAL A 213 -8.85 2.90 15.93
N ASP A 214 -8.68 2.59 14.65
CA ASP A 214 -7.96 1.44 14.11
C ASP A 214 -7.15 1.83 12.86
N PRO A 215 -5.94 2.39 13.02
CA PRO A 215 -5.09 2.83 11.91
C PRO A 215 -4.67 1.74 10.92
N GLY A 216 -4.92 0.46 11.25
CA GLY A 216 -4.59 -0.70 10.44
C GLY A 216 -5.81 -1.47 9.94
N ASN A 217 -7.01 -0.87 9.98
CA ASN A 217 -8.24 -1.54 9.58
C ASN A 217 -8.24 -1.87 8.07
N PRO A 218 -8.24 -3.15 7.66
CA PRO A 218 -8.12 -3.52 6.25
C PRO A 218 -9.33 -3.10 5.40
N GLU A 219 -10.51 -3.06 6.01
CA GLU A 219 -11.77 -2.71 5.35
C GLU A 219 -11.84 -1.19 5.10
N ALA A 220 -11.39 -0.38 6.06
CA ALA A 220 -11.24 1.07 5.89
C ALA A 220 -10.14 1.42 4.87
N LEU A 221 -8.99 0.72 4.90
CA LEU A 221 -7.91 0.92 3.92
C LEU A 221 -8.36 0.56 2.49
N THR A 222 -9.19 -0.47 2.32
CA THR A 222 -9.86 -0.77 1.04
C THR A 222 -10.80 0.36 0.61
N LEU A 223 -11.65 0.87 1.51
CA LEU A 223 -12.60 1.95 1.20
C LEU A 223 -11.93 3.25 0.73
N ILE A 224 -10.83 3.67 1.38
CA ILE A 224 -10.10 4.87 0.92
C ILE A 224 -9.35 4.64 -0.41
N ALA A 225 -8.86 3.42 -0.65
CA ALA A 225 -8.28 3.04 -1.94
C ALA A 225 -9.33 3.09 -3.08
N GLU A 226 -10.55 2.60 -2.87
CA GLU A 226 -11.65 2.69 -3.84
C GLU A 226 -12.06 4.14 -4.14
N VAL A 227 -12.03 5.03 -3.13
CA VAL A 227 -12.24 6.48 -3.33
C VAL A 227 -11.12 7.09 -4.20
N ILE A 228 -9.86 6.73 -3.95
CA ILE A 228 -8.71 7.21 -4.73
C ILE A 228 -8.84 6.77 -6.19
N ASP A 229 -9.05 5.48 -6.45
CA ASP A 229 -9.16 4.96 -7.82
C ASP A 229 -10.39 5.47 -8.57
N THR A 230 -11.48 5.79 -7.86
CA THR A 230 -12.64 6.48 -8.45
C THR A 230 -12.24 7.88 -8.94
N TYR A 231 -11.49 8.66 -8.14
CA TYR A 231 -11.00 9.96 -8.58
C TYR A 231 -9.94 9.88 -9.70
N LEU A 232 -9.04 8.89 -9.67
CA LEU A 232 -8.06 8.67 -10.75
C LEU A 232 -8.76 8.28 -12.06
N GLY A 233 -9.77 7.40 -12.01
CA GLY A 233 -10.60 7.04 -13.17
C GLY A 233 -11.40 8.21 -13.74
N TRP A 234 -11.96 9.07 -12.88
CA TRP A 234 -12.61 10.31 -13.34
C TRP A 234 -11.62 11.33 -13.89
N ALA A 235 -10.39 11.41 -13.36
CA ALA A 235 -9.36 12.28 -13.91
C ALA A 235 -8.98 11.86 -15.34
N ASP A 236 -8.70 10.57 -15.55
CA ASP A 236 -8.40 9.98 -16.86
C ASP A 236 -9.52 10.20 -17.88
N ALA A 237 -10.76 9.87 -17.52
CA ALA A 237 -11.93 10.10 -18.38
C ALA A 237 -12.11 11.59 -18.77
N GLN A 238 -11.79 12.53 -17.88
CA GLN A 238 -11.84 13.97 -18.16
C GLN A 238 -10.63 14.45 -18.98
N ILE A 239 -9.44 13.86 -18.84
CA ILE A 239 -8.30 14.07 -19.75
C ILE A 239 -8.70 13.63 -21.17
N GLY A 240 -9.26 12.43 -21.32
CA GLY A 240 -9.76 11.90 -22.58
C GLY A 240 -10.73 12.86 -23.29
N ARG A 241 -11.71 13.38 -22.54
CA ARG A 241 -12.72 14.38 -22.98
C ARG A 241 -12.19 15.82 -23.11
N TYR A 242 -10.88 16.05 -23.00
CA TYR A 242 -10.24 17.38 -23.01
C TYR A 242 -10.73 18.36 -21.92
N SER A 243 -11.43 17.88 -20.88
CA SER A 243 -11.91 18.67 -19.76
C SER A 243 -10.82 18.85 -18.69
N LEU A 244 -9.72 19.50 -19.08
CA LEU A 244 -8.46 19.51 -18.32
C LEU A 244 -8.58 20.20 -16.94
N ALA A 245 -9.58 21.07 -16.74
CA ALA A 245 -9.89 21.67 -15.44
C ALA A 245 -10.52 20.66 -14.47
N ASN A 246 -11.52 19.90 -14.93
CA ASN A 246 -12.16 18.84 -14.14
C ASN A 246 -11.18 17.71 -13.82
N ALA A 247 -10.33 17.34 -14.79
CA ALA A 247 -9.24 16.39 -14.57
C ALA A 247 -8.29 16.85 -13.45
N ARG A 248 -7.85 18.11 -13.46
CA ARG A 248 -7.00 18.68 -12.40
C ARG A 248 -7.70 18.67 -11.04
N SER A 249 -9.00 18.98 -10.98
CA SER A 249 -9.78 18.93 -9.73
C SER A 249 -9.82 17.50 -9.15
N ASN A 250 -10.10 16.49 -9.98
CA ASN A 250 -10.11 15.10 -9.55
C ASN A 250 -8.73 14.60 -9.10
N LEU A 251 -7.65 14.97 -9.80
CA LEU A 251 -6.28 14.70 -9.34
C LEU A 251 -5.99 15.37 -8.00
N SER A 252 -6.40 16.63 -7.78
CA SER A 252 -6.21 17.30 -6.49
C SER A 252 -6.93 16.59 -5.34
N LYS A 253 -8.09 15.98 -5.60
CA LYS A 253 -8.86 15.21 -4.62
C LYS A 253 -8.22 13.85 -4.30
N ALA A 254 -7.72 13.14 -5.32
CA ALA A 254 -6.90 11.95 -5.10
C ALA A 254 -5.64 12.26 -4.28
N GLN A 255 -4.95 13.38 -4.58
CA GLN A 255 -3.73 13.79 -3.86
C GLN A 255 -3.99 14.13 -2.40
N SER A 256 -5.17 14.65 -2.02
CA SER A 256 -5.52 14.89 -0.60
C SER A 256 -5.68 13.60 0.24
N LEU A 257 -5.56 12.42 -0.40
CA LEU A 257 -5.62 11.10 0.23
C LEU A 257 -4.31 10.31 0.06
N ASP A 258 -3.25 10.93 -0.47
CA ASP A 258 -1.97 10.27 -0.81
C ASP A 258 -1.31 9.56 0.38
N ALA A 259 -1.59 9.97 1.63
CA ALA A 259 -1.14 9.27 2.83
C ALA A 259 -1.55 7.78 2.87
N HIS A 260 -2.65 7.41 2.22
CA HIS A 260 -3.19 6.04 2.16
C HIS A 260 -3.11 5.43 0.74
N ALA A 261 -2.48 6.11 -0.23
CA ALA A 261 -2.39 5.62 -1.60
C ALA A 261 -1.37 4.48 -1.75
N SER A 262 -1.71 3.46 -2.54
CA SER A 262 -0.79 2.40 -2.93
C SER A 262 0.32 2.90 -3.88
N LEU A 263 1.36 2.10 -4.08
CA LEU A 263 2.43 2.42 -5.04
C LEU A 263 1.84 2.60 -6.46
N ASP A 264 1.04 1.65 -6.91
CA ASP A 264 0.36 1.66 -8.21
C ASP A 264 -0.52 2.92 -8.40
N GLN A 265 -1.26 3.31 -7.36
CA GLN A 265 -2.08 4.53 -7.37
C GLN A 265 -1.21 5.80 -7.50
N ARG A 266 -0.06 5.86 -6.82
CA ARG A 266 0.91 6.96 -6.93
C ARG A 266 1.55 7.01 -8.32
N GLU A 267 1.92 5.87 -8.90
CA GLU A 267 2.45 5.82 -10.27
C GLU A 267 1.40 6.24 -11.31
N ARG A 268 0.17 5.74 -11.18
CA ARG A 268 -1.00 6.13 -12.00
C ARG A 268 -1.27 7.63 -11.89
N TYR A 269 -1.24 8.18 -10.69
CA TYR A 269 -1.38 9.61 -10.44
C TYR A 269 -0.30 10.44 -11.16
N GLN A 270 0.98 10.04 -11.06
CA GLN A 270 2.07 10.70 -11.77
C GLN A 270 1.92 10.60 -13.30
N ALA A 271 1.47 9.45 -13.82
CA ALA A 271 1.22 9.27 -15.25
C ALA A 271 0.13 10.23 -15.77
N LEU A 272 -0.99 10.35 -15.04
CA LEU A 272 -2.06 11.28 -15.37
C LEU A 272 -1.62 12.75 -15.27
N GLN A 273 -0.77 13.11 -14.30
CA GLN A 273 -0.12 14.43 -14.27
C GLN A 273 0.70 14.69 -15.55
N ARG A 274 1.53 13.74 -16.00
CA ARG A 274 2.36 13.88 -17.21
C ARG A 274 1.48 14.09 -18.45
N GLN A 275 0.43 13.29 -18.62
CA GLN A 275 -0.54 13.45 -19.72
C GLN A 275 -1.26 14.81 -19.70
N LEU A 276 -1.69 15.27 -18.52
CA LEU A 276 -2.40 16.55 -18.38
C LEU A 276 -1.51 17.73 -18.75
N ARG A 277 -0.23 17.72 -18.35
CA ARG A 277 0.76 18.74 -18.77
C ARG A 277 0.98 18.71 -20.30
N ALA A 278 1.08 17.52 -20.91
CA ALA A 278 1.26 17.37 -22.35
C ALA A 278 0.06 17.88 -23.18
N ARG A 279 -1.19 17.62 -22.76
CA ARG A 279 -2.38 18.20 -23.44
C ARG A 279 -2.44 19.73 -23.30
N GLN A 280 -1.91 20.31 -22.21
CA GLN A 280 -1.90 21.76 -22.00
C GLN A 280 -0.87 22.49 -22.87
N SER A 281 0.32 21.91 -23.11
CA SER A 281 1.28 22.47 -24.07
C SER A 281 0.79 22.36 -25.52
N GLN A 282 0.13 21.27 -25.89
CA GLN A 282 -0.51 21.11 -27.20
C GLN A 282 -1.62 22.15 -27.44
N ALA A 283 -2.53 22.34 -26.47
CA ALA A 283 -3.61 23.31 -26.60
C ALA A 283 -3.11 24.75 -26.78
N THR A 284 -2.09 25.16 -26.00
CA THR A 284 -1.49 26.50 -26.11
C THR A 284 -0.63 26.69 -27.35
N ALA A 285 0.03 25.63 -27.86
CA ALA A 285 0.71 25.66 -29.15
C ALA A 285 -0.28 25.88 -30.31
N ASN A 286 -1.40 25.15 -30.32
CA ASN A 286 -2.43 25.29 -31.35
C ASN A 286 -3.05 26.70 -31.34
N GLN A 287 -3.33 27.27 -30.16
CA GLN A 287 -3.80 28.66 -30.03
C GLN A 287 -2.82 29.68 -30.64
N ARG A 288 -1.51 29.52 -30.39
CA ARG A 288 -0.46 30.38 -30.98
C ARG A 288 -0.37 30.24 -32.50
N GLN A 289 -0.65 29.06 -33.05
CA GLN A 289 -0.73 28.88 -34.50
C GLN A 289 -1.96 29.59 -35.09
N THR A 290 -3.14 29.48 -34.47
CA THR A 290 -4.36 30.15 -34.96
C THR A 290 -4.27 31.67 -34.89
N THR A 291 -3.67 32.25 -33.85
CA THR A 291 -3.50 33.71 -33.78
C THR A 291 -2.48 34.22 -34.80
N ARG A 292 -1.39 33.48 -35.03
CA ARG A 292 -0.40 33.84 -36.07
C ARG A 292 -1.00 33.79 -37.49
N THR A 293 -1.84 32.80 -37.80
CA THR A 293 -2.50 32.71 -39.11
C THR A 293 -3.63 33.73 -39.29
N ALA A 294 -4.27 34.18 -38.21
CA ALA A 294 -5.20 35.31 -38.26
C ALA A 294 -4.45 36.63 -38.54
N SER A 295 -3.42 36.95 -37.75
CA SER A 295 -2.65 38.20 -37.86
C SER A 295 -2.06 38.42 -39.26
N GLY A 296 -1.40 37.40 -39.82
CA GLY A 296 -0.80 37.49 -41.15
C GLY A 296 -1.80 37.68 -42.30
N LYS A 297 -3.10 37.41 -42.06
CA LYS A 297 -4.16 37.61 -43.06
C LYS A 297 -4.70 39.04 -43.08
N GLU A 298 -4.45 39.83 -42.04
CA GLU A 298 -4.79 41.26 -42.00
C GLU A 298 -3.63 42.13 -42.49
N GLU A 299 -2.39 41.80 -42.12
CA GLU A 299 -1.19 42.50 -42.64
C GLU A 299 -1.12 42.45 -44.18
N GLY A 300 -1.48 41.32 -44.80
CA GLY A 300 -1.57 41.20 -46.26
C GLY A 300 -2.59 42.14 -46.91
N LYS A 301 -3.70 42.46 -46.24
CA LYS A 301 -4.66 43.49 -46.70
C LYS A 301 -4.12 44.90 -46.47
N GLY A 302 -3.46 45.14 -45.33
CA GLY A 302 -2.78 46.40 -45.02
C GLY A 302 -1.73 46.75 -46.07
N PHE A 303 -0.87 45.80 -46.42
CA PHE A 303 0.22 45.99 -47.39
C PHE A 303 -0.31 46.33 -48.79
N PHE A 304 -1.25 45.56 -49.34
CA PHE A 304 -1.86 45.88 -50.63
C PHE A 304 -2.65 47.21 -50.61
N GLY A 305 -3.27 47.55 -49.48
CA GLY A 305 -3.97 48.83 -49.27
C GLY A 305 -3.06 50.04 -49.07
N ALA A 306 -1.81 49.84 -48.67
CA ALA A 306 -0.76 50.87 -48.63
C ALA A 306 -0.10 51.02 -50.01
N MET A 307 0.28 49.91 -50.64
CA MET A 307 0.90 49.87 -51.96
C MET A 307 0.00 50.48 -53.05
N LYS A 308 -1.31 50.21 -53.03
CA LYS A 308 -2.28 50.91 -53.93
C LYS A 308 -2.39 52.41 -53.69
N ARG A 309 -2.10 52.91 -52.48
CA ARG A 309 -2.07 54.35 -52.19
C ARG A 309 -0.77 55.00 -52.71
N GLN A 310 0.38 54.36 -52.55
CA GLN A 310 1.64 54.82 -53.14
C GLN A 310 1.59 54.85 -54.68
N LEU A 311 1.01 53.83 -55.32
CA LEU A 311 0.84 53.83 -56.78
C LEU A 311 -0.06 54.99 -57.25
N LYS A 312 -1.19 55.25 -56.56
CA LYS A 312 -2.09 56.35 -56.92
C LYS A 312 -1.48 57.75 -56.70
N SER A 313 -0.45 57.89 -55.85
CA SER A 313 0.34 59.13 -55.78
C SER A 313 1.37 59.28 -56.90
N ALA A 314 1.81 58.18 -57.54
CA ALA A 314 2.80 58.23 -58.62
C ALA A 314 2.21 58.71 -59.96
N ASP A 315 0.97 58.32 -60.29
CA ASP A 315 0.27 58.80 -61.49
C ASP A 315 0.18 60.34 -61.52
N CYS A 316 -0.02 60.96 -60.34
CA CYS A 316 -0.14 62.41 -60.21
C CYS A 316 1.17 63.17 -60.51
N THR A 317 2.33 62.50 -60.50
CA THR A 317 3.63 63.10 -60.85
C THR A 317 3.93 63.00 -62.34
N ILE A 318 3.41 61.98 -63.04
CA ILE A 318 3.65 61.78 -64.47
C ILE A 318 2.76 62.68 -65.34
N GLN A 319 1.50 62.91 -64.92
CA GLN A 319 0.59 63.80 -65.66
C GLN A 319 1.03 65.28 -65.65
N GLY A 320 1.86 65.70 -64.69
CA GLY A 320 2.31 67.08 -64.51
C GLY A 320 3.40 67.56 -65.47
N LEU A 321 3.86 66.71 -66.39
CA LEU A 321 4.96 67.00 -67.33
C LEU A 321 4.51 67.39 -68.75
N ILE A 322 3.19 67.52 -68.99
CA ILE A 322 2.64 67.80 -70.32
C ILE A 322 1.88 69.15 -70.38
N ASP A 323 1.19 69.57 -69.31
CA ASP A 323 0.42 70.83 -69.29
C ASP A 323 0.68 71.67 -68.02
N PRO A 324 1.46 72.78 -68.10
CA PRO A 324 1.65 73.71 -66.99
C PRO A 324 0.47 74.70 -66.86
N GLY A 325 -0.76 74.17 -66.75
CA GLY A 325 -1.99 74.95 -66.93
C GLY A 325 -3.11 74.83 -65.88
N TYR A 326 -3.21 73.71 -65.14
CA TYR A 326 -4.38 73.46 -64.28
C TYR A 326 -4.07 72.78 -62.94
N CYS A 327 -4.17 73.55 -61.85
CA CYS A 327 -4.72 73.14 -60.56
C CYS A 327 -5.16 74.39 -59.77
N LYS A 328 -6.39 74.37 -59.26
CA LYS A 328 -6.97 75.30 -58.28
C LYS A 328 -7.53 74.48 -57.13
#